data_AF-A0A661T7L5-F1
#
_entry.id   AF-A0A661T7L5-F1
#
_cell.length_a   1.000
_cell.length_b   1.000
_cell.length_c   1.000
_cell.angle_alpha   90.00
_cell.angle_beta   90.00
_cell.angle_gamma   90.00
#
_symmetry.space_group_name_H-M   'P 1'
#
loop_
_entity.id
_entity.type
_entity.pdbx_description
1 polymer ?
#
loop_
_entity_poly.entity_id
_entity_poly.type
_entity_poly.pdbx_seq_one_letter_code
_entity_poly.pdbx_strand_id
1 'polypeptide(L)'
;MEDYEYKPPDRRAQCIIDALRVIQNQRIQHDYAVKECAHFIIPRKSDMRAIETIGNTHVELKAYANLFTRAGRSACQKLASGLFSYMTPKNQKWFKITTGDRKVDENIKVYEWFDHVRDVMLDHLARSNFTEISHETYLNLGAIGTVCTQV
;
A
#
# COMPACT_ATOMS: atom_id res chain seq x y z
N MET A 1 -25.73 -8.21 36.34
CA MET A 1 -24.27 -8.38 36.21
C MET A 1 -24.12 -9.57 35.29
N GLU A 2 -23.99 -9.30 34.00
CA GLU A 2 -24.15 -10.30 32.95
C GLU A 2 -22.82 -11.06 32.82
N ASP A 3 -22.87 -12.36 33.08
CA ASP A 3 -21.72 -13.24 33.09
C ASP A 3 -21.12 -13.30 31.68
N TYR A 4 -19.96 -12.65 31.49
CA TYR A 4 -19.18 -12.76 30.26
C TYR A 4 -18.62 -14.19 30.15
N GLU A 5 -19.34 -15.05 29.45
CA GLU A 5 -18.91 -16.40 29.13
C GLU A 5 -17.62 -16.34 28.28
N TYR A 6 -16.50 -16.76 28.88
CA TYR A 6 -15.21 -16.84 28.20
C TYR A 6 -15.27 -17.91 27.10
N LYS A 7 -15.49 -17.49 25.86
CA LYS A 7 -15.44 -18.38 24.70
C LYS A 7 -13.98 -18.77 24.44
N PRO A 8 -13.62 -20.06 24.50
CA PRO A 8 -12.25 -20.48 24.26
C PRO A 8 -11.83 -20.10 22.83
N PRO A 9 -10.59 -19.63 22.63
CA PRO A 9 -10.14 -19.16 21.34
C PRO A 9 -10.12 -20.30 20.31
N ASP A 10 -10.61 -20.00 19.10
CA ASP A 10 -10.67 -20.95 17.99
C ASP A 10 -9.26 -21.51 17.70
N ARG A 11 -9.14 -22.83 17.55
CA ARG A 11 -7.88 -23.52 17.23
C ARG A 11 -7.20 -22.92 15.99
N ARG A 12 -7.97 -22.50 14.98
CA ARG A 12 -7.42 -21.85 13.77
C ARG A 12 -6.84 -20.48 14.06
N ALA A 13 -7.52 -19.69 14.88
CA ALA A 13 -7.04 -18.38 15.29
C ALA A 13 -5.73 -18.49 16.07
N GLN A 14 -5.63 -19.46 16.99
CA GLN A 14 -4.40 -19.75 17.72
C GLN A 14 -3.23 -20.07 16.78
N CYS A 15 -3.45 -20.97 15.81
CA CYS A 15 -2.41 -21.33 14.84
C CYS A 15 -1.94 -20.13 14.00
N ILE A 16 -2.86 -19.24 13.60
CA ILE A 16 -2.50 -18.03 12.86
C ILE A 16 -1.68 -17.08 13.74
N ILE A 17 -2.07 -16.89 15.00
CA ILE A 17 -1.33 -16.04 15.94
C ILE A 17 0.08 -16.58 16.18
N ASP A 18 0.22 -17.89 16.35
CA ASP A 18 1.52 -18.52 16.57
C ASP A 18 2.41 -18.43 15.33
N ALA A 19 1.85 -18.63 14.12
CA ALA A 19 2.57 -18.42 12.87
C ALA A 19 3.00 -16.95 12.71
N LEU A 20 2.12 -16.00 13.03
CA LEU A 20 2.43 -14.57 12.99
C LEU A 20 3.57 -14.22 13.94
N ARG A 21 3.60 -14.76 15.17
CA ARG A 21 4.68 -14.53 16.13
C ARG A 21 6.04 -15.00 15.59
N VAL A 22 6.08 -16.16 14.96
CA VAL A 22 7.32 -16.70 14.34
C VAL A 22 7.82 -15.76 13.23
N ILE A 23 6.92 -15.33 12.34
CA ILE A 23 7.27 -14.44 11.22
C ILE A 23 7.65 -13.05 11.72
N GLN A 24 6.98 -12.54 12.76
CA GLN A 24 7.32 -11.26 13.39
C GLN A 24 8.76 -11.25 13.91
N ASN A 25 9.20 -12.32 14.56
CA ASN A 25 10.58 -12.43 15.06
C ASN A 25 11.61 -12.37 13.93
N GLN A 26 11.32 -13.02 12.79
CA GLN A 26 12.19 -12.96 11.61
C GLN A 26 12.22 -11.55 10.99
N ARG A 27 11.08 -10.84 11.03
CA ARG A 27 10.92 -9.50 10.46
C ARG A 27 11.63 -8.40 11.27
N ILE A 28 12.01 -8.66 12.52
CA ILE A 28 12.65 -7.65 13.40
C ILE A 28 13.83 -6.95 12.71
N GLN A 29 14.71 -7.70 12.04
CA GLN A 29 15.87 -7.13 11.34
C GLN A 29 15.45 -6.17 10.21
N HIS A 30 14.44 -6.55 9.43
CA HIS A 30 13.91 -5.71 8.36
C HIS A 30 13.24 -4.44 8.90
N ASP A 31 12.53 -4.55 10.03
CA ASP A 31 11.83 -3.41 10.63
C ASP A 31 12.81 -2.31 11.11
N TYR A 32 14.05 -2.67 11.49
CA TYR A 32 15.09 -1.67 11.82
C TYR A 32 15.51 -0.87 10.58
N ALA A 33 15.86 -1.54 9.48
CA ALA A 33 16.26 -0.87 8.24
C ALA A 33 15.13 0.01 7.69
N VAL A 34 13.89 -0.49 7.73
CA VAL A 34 12.70 0.25 7.33
C VAL A 34 12.49 1.49 8.21
N LYS A 35 12.72 1.41 9.52
CA LYS A 35 12.64 2.55 10.43
C LYS A 35 13.70 3.61 10.11
N GLU A 36 14.94 3.21 9.83
CA GLU A 36 16.01 4.12 9.42
C GLU A 36 15.65 4.86 8.13
N CYS A 37 15.24 4.13 7.08
CA CYS A 37 14.81 4.75 5.82
C CYS A 37 13.63 5.70 6.01
N ALA A 38 12.63 5.29 6.80
CA ALA A 38 11.46 6.11 7.09
C ALA A 38 11.83 7.40 7.84
N HIS A 39 12.80 7.35 8.77
CA HIS A 39 13.26 8.54 9.49
C HIS A 39 13.77 9.65 8.55
N PHE A 40 14.49 9.28 7.49
CA PHE A 40 15.08 10.23 6.54
C PHE A 40 14.17 10.62 5.36
N ILE A 41 13.20 9.78 4.98
CA ILE A 41 12.39 10.01 3.78
C ILE A 41 10.94 10.37 4.14
N ILE A 42 10.32 9.64 5.06
CA ILE A 42 8.91 9.80 5.47
C ILE A 42 8.81 9.78 7.01
N PRO A 43 9.25 10.86 7.70
CA PRO A 43 9.35 10.85 9.15
C PRO A 43 8.02 10.61 9.86
N ARG A 44 6.90 11.04 9.25
CA ARG A 44 5.53 10.77 9.73
C ARG A 44 5.24 9.27 9.90
N LYS A 45 5.93 8.42 9.13
CA LYS A 45 5.76 6.96 9.17
C LYS A 45 6.92 6.25 9.88
N SER A 46 7.82 6.98 10.53
CA SER A 46 9.03 6.37 11.10
C SER A 46 8.76 5.53 12.35
N ASP A 47 7.72 5.85 13.13
CA ASP A 47 7.33 5.09 14.32
C ASP A 47 6.19 4.10 14.02
N MET A 48 6.42 3.16 13.10
CA MET A 48 5.45 2.11 12.72
C MET A 48 4.98 1.18 13.85
N ARG A 49 5.69 1.14 14.99
CA ARG A 49 5.39 0.25 16.13
C ARG A 49 4.85 0.98 17.36
N ALA A 50 4.88 2.31 17.38
CA ALA A 50 4.39 3.05 18.53
C ALA A 50 2.85 3.10 18.47
N ILE A 51 2.19 2.64 19.52
CA ILE A 51 0.81 3.05 19.78
C ILE A 51 0.93 4.52 20.17
N GLU A 52 0.76 5.42 19.20
CA GLU A 52 0.77 6.84 19.49
C GLU A 52 -0.42 7.14 20.39
N THR A 53 -0.16 7.56 21.62
CA THR A 53 -1.19 8.18 22.45
C THR A 53 -1.71 9.39 21.70
N ILE A 54 -2.98 9.35 21.32
CA ILE A 54 -3.69 10.41 20.59
C ILE A 54 -3.43 11.75 21.31
N GLY A 55 -2.69 12.67 20.67
CA GLY A 55 -2.44 14.02 21.20
C GLY A 55 -0.98 14.51 21.24
N ASN A 56 0.02 13.69 20.92
CA ASN A 56 1.43 14.12 20.98
C ASN A 56 1.93 14.79 19.68
N THR A 57 1.45 16.00 19.39
CA THR A 57 1.93 16.89 18.30
C THR A 57 3.42 17.20 18.34
N HIS A 58 4.09 16.96 19.47
CA HIS A 58 5.53 17.20 19.65
C HIS A 58 6.45 16.15 18.98
N VAL A 59 5.93 14.97 18.62
CA VAL A 59 6.74 13.93 17.96
C VAL A 59 7.03 14.31 16.50
N GLU A 60 6.02 14.86 15.80
CA GLU A 60 6.15 15.28 14.40
C GLU A 60 7.19 16.40 14.24
N LEU A 61 7.14 17.45 15.06
CA LEU A 61 8.07 18.58 15.01
C LEU A 61 9.54 18.17 15.24
N LYS A 62 9.80 17.20 16.13
CA LYS A 62 11.16 16.67 16.36
C LYS A 62 11.67 15.84 15.18
N ALA A 63 10.80 15.04 14.57
CA ALA A 63 11.16 14.23 13.41
C ALA A 63 11.49 15.11 12.18
N TYR A 64 10.77 16.23 11.99
CA TYR A 64 11.08 17.22 10.96
C TYR A 64 12.35 18.04 11.24
N ALA A 65 12.69 18.26 12.51
CA ALA A 65 13.90 18.98 12.90
C ALA A 65 15.20 18.19 12.63
N ASN A 66 15.14 16.85 12.63
CA ASN A 66 16.29 15.97 12.38
C ASN A 66 16.61 15.75 10.89
N LEU A 67 15.76 16.23 9.99
CA LEU A 67 16.00 16.17 8.55
C LEU A 67 17.03 17.22 8.13
N PHE A 68 18.29 16.82 8.05
CA PHE A 68 19.37 17.70 7.56
C PHE A 68 19.16 18.11 6.09
N THR A 69 18.48 17.31 5.27
CA THR A 69 18.29 17.59 3.84
C THR A 69 16.97 17.03 3.30
N ARG A 70 16.24 17.83 2.51
CA ARG A 70 14.94 17.47 1.90
C ARG A 70 15.06 16.63 0.61
N ALA A 71 16.28 16.38 0.12
CA ALA A 71 16.53 15.76 -1.18
C ALA A 71 15.92 14.36 -1.30
N GLY A 72 16.08 13.49 -0.30
CA GLY A 72 15.55 12.12 -0.33
C GLY A 72 14.04 12.08 -0.46
N ARG A 73 13.33 12.91 0.33
CA ARG A 73 11.87 13.04 0.24
C ARG A 73 11.41 13.59 -1.11
N SER A 74 12.07 14.63 -1.63
CA SER A 74 11.70 15.21 -2.93
C SER A 74 11.96 14.23 -4.08
N ALA A 75 13.07 13.49 -4.04
CA ALA A 75 13.37 12.45 -5.01
C ALA A 75 12.33 11.34 -5.00
N CYS A 76 11.94 10.85 -3.81
CA CYS A 76 10.89 9.83 -3.68
C CYS A 76 9.53 10.33 -4.17
N GLN A 77 9.16 11.59 -3.90
CA GLN A 77 7.93 12.18 -4.43
C GLN A 77 7.94 12.26 -5.96
N LYS A 78 9.05 12.70 -6.57
CA LYS A 78 9.20 12.72 -8.03
C LYS A 78 9.12 11.33 -8.64
N LEU A 79 9.79 10.35 -8.02
CA LEU A 79 9.73 8.95 -8.43
C LEU A 79 8.28 8.43 -8.37
N ALA A 80 7.58 8.65 -7.25
CA ALA A 80 6.21 8.21 -7.06
C ALA A 80 5.25 8.86 -8.07
N SER A 81 5.38 10.16 -8.33
CA SER A 81 4.59 10.84 -9.36
C SER A 81 4.89 10.31 -10.77
N GLY A 82 6.15 9.98 -11.06
CA GLY A 82 6.55 9.33 -12.31
C GLY A 82 5.89 7.96 -12.46
N LEU A 83 6.06 7.08 -11.47
CA LEU A 83 5.44 5.74 -11.45
C LEU A 83 3.92 5.82 -11.60
N PHE A 84 3.28 6.72 -10.85
CA PHE A 84 1.83 6.93 -10.92
C PHE A 84 1.38 7.32 -12.34
N SER A 85 2.11 8.24 -12.98
CA SER A 85 1.79 8.73 -14.32
C SER A 85 1.98 7.66 -15.42
N TYR A 86 2.98 6.78 -15.27
CA TYR A 86 3.26 5.74 -16.26
C TYR A 86 2.50 4.43 -16.05
N MET A 87 2.24 4.03 -14.80
CA MET A 87 1.63 2.74 -14.48
C MET A 87 0.11 2.81 -14.32
N THR A 88 -0.39 3.85 -13.66
CA THR A 88 -1.82 3.97 -13.31
C THR A 88 -2.36 5.39 -13.54
N PRO A 89 -2.23 5.94 -14.76
CA PRO A 89 -2.77 7.26 -15.08
C PRO A 89 -4.30 7.29 -14.94
N LYS A 90 -4.84 8.35 -14.32
CA LYS A 90 -6.31 8.55 -14.20
C LYS A 90 -7.00 8.72 -15.55
N ASN A 91 -6.31 9.32 -16.52
CA ASN A 91 -6.91 9.84 -17.74
C ASN A 91 -6.68 8.93 -18.96
N GLN A 92 -6.07 7.76 -18.77
CA GLN A 92 -5.73 6.84 -19.85
C GLN A 92 -6.10 5.40 -19.50
N LYS A 93 -6.34 4.59 -20.52
CA LYS A 93 -6.63 3.16 -20.39
C LYS A 93 -5.30 2.42 -20.27
N TRP A 94 -4.91 2.03 -19.06
CA TRP A 94 -3.59 1.48 -18.74
C TRP A 94 -3.53 -0.05 -18.67
N PHE A 95 -4.65 -0.75 -18.86
CA PHE A 95 -4.68 -2.21 -18.99
C PHE A 95 -5.64 -2.65 -20.09
N LYS A 96 -5.45 -3.88 -20.59
CA LYS A 96 -6.31 -4.52 -21.58
C LYS A 96 -6.68 -5.92 -21.10
N ILE A 97 -7.92 -6.32 -21.35
CA ILE A 97 -8.40 -7.67 -21.09
C ILE A 97 -8.35 -8.45 -22.41
N THR A 98 -7.81 -9.66 -22.37
CA THR A 98 -7.71 -10.57 -23.52
C THR A 98 -8.06 -11.98 -23.07
N THR A 99 -8.52 -12.84 -23.99
CA THR A 99 -8.74 -14.26 -23.68
C THR A 99 -7.44 -15.05 -23.59
N GLY A 100 -6.37 -14.56 -24.24
CA GLY A 100 -5.14 -15.30 -24.46
C GLY A 100 -5.19 -16.22 -25.70
N ASP A 101 -6.35 -16.40 -26.33
CA ASP A 101 -6.51 -17.09 -27.61
C ASP A 101 -6.77 -16.06 -28.74
N ARG A 102 -5.79 -15.95 -29.65
CA ARG A 102 -5.83 -15.00 -30.76
C ARG A 102 -7.06 -15.18 -31.67
N LYS A 103 -7.53 -16.41 -31.86
CA LYS A 103 -8.70 -16.68 -32.74
C LYS A 103 -9.99 -16.12 -32.16
N VAL A 104 -10.10 -16.10 -30.84
CA VAL A 104 -11.27 -15.59 -30.11
C VAL A 104 -11.19 -14.07 -30.00
N ASP A 105 -9.99 -13.53 -29.78
CA ASP A 105 -9.74 -12.08 -29.71
C ASP A 105 -9.90 -11.37 -31.08
N GLU A 106 -9.78 -12.09 -32.20
CA GLU A 106 -10.04 -11.57 -33.56
C GLU A 106 -11.55 -11.34 -33.83
N ASN A 107 -12.44 -11.90 -33.00
CA ASN A 107 -13.87 -11.65 -33.11
C ASN A 107 -14.23 -10.27 -32.56
N ILE A 108 -14.72 -9.39 -33.43
CA ILE A 108 -15.10 -8.01 -33.11
C ILE A 108 -16.05 -7.94 -31.90
N LYS A 109 -17.04 -8.84 -31.81
CA LYS A 109 -18.02 -8.82 -30.70
C LYS A 109 -17.37 -9.12 -29.34
N VAL A 110 -16.38 -10.01 -29.34
CA VAL A 110 -15.63 -10.36 -28.12
C VAL A 110 -14.75 -9.20 -27.72
N TYR A 111 -14.06 -8.59 -28.69
CA TYR A 111 -13.23 -7.41 -28.46
C TYR A 111 -14.04 -6.25 -27.87
N GLU A 112 -15.18 -5.90 -28.47
CA GLU A 112 -16.06 -4.83 -27.98
C GLU A 112 -16.57 -5.10 -26.56
N TRP A 113 -16.93 -6.35 -26.25
CA TRP A 113 -17.36 -6.72 -24.91
C TRP A 113 -16.24 -6.54 -23.87
N PHE A 114 -15.01 -6.97 -24.16
CA PHE A 114 -13.88 -6.72 -23.26
C PHE A 114 -13.53 -5.24 -23.13
N ASP A 115 -13.67 -4.47 -24.20
CA ASP A 115 -13.46 -3.03 -24.17
C ASP A 115 -14.45 -2.35 -23.20
N HIS A 116 -15.72 -2.77 -23.26
CA HIS A 116 -16.77 -2.33 -22.35
C HIS A 116 -16.52 -2.75 -20.89
N VAL A 117 -16.17 -4.02 -20.65
CA VAL A 117 -15.85 -4.52 -19.30
C VAL A 117 -14.66 -3.76 -18.70
N ARG A 118 -13.61 -3.54 -19.49
CA ARG A 118 -12.44 -2.74 -19.05
C ARG A 118 -12.86 -1.33 -18.65
N ASP A 119 -13.72 -0.69 -19.43
CA ASP A 119 -14.17 0.67 -19.15
C ASP A 119 -15.00 0.75 -17.86
N VAL A 120 -15.85 -0.26 -17.60
CA VAL A 120 -16.57 -0.40 -16.32
C VAL A 120 -15.59 -0.59 -15.15
N MET A 121 -14.58 -1.44 -15.30
CA MET A 121 -13.56 -1.65 -14.26
C MET A 121 -12.76 -0.36 -13.98
N LEU A 122 -12.36 0.38 -15.01
CA LEU A 122 -11.66 1.65 -14.88
C LEU A 122 -12.52 2.70 -14.16
N ASP A 123 -13.81 2.77 -14.45
CA ASP A 123 -14.75 3.67 -13.75
C ASP A 123 -14.88 3.30 -12.27
N HIS A 124 -15.01 2.01 -11.95
CA HIS A 124 -15.02 1.56 -10.55
C HIS A 124 -13.71 1.89 -9.82
N LEU A 125 -12.56 1.70 -10.46
CA LEU A 125 -11.27 2.06 -9.89
C LEU A 125 -11.14 3.56 -9.67
N ALA A 126 -11.61 4.39 -10.61
CA ALA A 126 -11.59 5.84 -10.48
C ALA A 126 -12.50 6.36 -9.36
N ARG A 127 -13.63 5.69 -9.11
CA ARG A 127 -14.56 6.00 -8.01
C ARG A 127 -14.09 5.46 -6.66
N SER A 128 -13.39 4.35 -6.66
CA SER A 128 -12.70 3.86 -5.48
C SER A 128 -11.53 4.79 -5.16
N ASN A 129 -11.12 4.89 -3.90
CA ASN A 129 -9.95 5.68 -3.50
C ASN A 129 -8.62 5.11 -4.03
N PHE A 130 -8.66 4.21 -5.03
CA PHE A 130 -7.54 3.50 -5.61
C PHE A 130 -6.43 4.41 -6.10
N THR A 131 -6.75 5.58 -6.68
CA THR A 131 -5.69 6.49 -7.11
C THR A 131 -4.83 6.95 -5.93
N GLU A 132 -5.46 7.44 -4.87
CA GLU A 132 -4.74 7.97 -3.72
C GLU A 132 -3.93 6.85 -3.05
N ILE A 133 -4.57 5.68 -2.88
CA ILE A 133 -3.91 4.48 -2.35
C ILE A 133 -2.72 4.08 -3.23
N SER A 134 -2.85 4.10 -4.56
CA SER A 134 -1.76 3.77 -5.49
C SER A 134 -0.60 4.76 -5.39
N HIS A 135 -0.88 6.06 -5.33
CA HIS A 135 0.16 7.07 -5.16
C HIS A 135 0.89 6.91 -3.82
N GLU A 136 0.16 6.66 -2.73
CA GLU A 136 0.74 6.34 -1.43
C GLU A 136 1.58 5.04 -1.47
N THR A 137 1.11 4.05 -2.23
CA THR A 137 1.82 2.78 -2.46
C THR A 137 3.18 3.03 -3.08
N TYR A 138 3.23 3.80 -4.18
CA TYR A 138 4.49 4.11 -4.87
C TYR A 138 5.44 4.93 -4.00
N LEU A 139 4.90 5.82 -3.17
CA LEU A 139 5.68 6.60 -2.22
C LEU A 139 6.31 5.72 -1.13
N ASN A 140 5.55 4.76 -0.57
CA ASN A 140 6.07 3.79 0.38
C ASN A 140 7.10 2.87 -0.30
N LEU A 141 6.81 2.38 -1.51
CA LEU A 141 7.72 1.50 -2.25
C LEU A 141 9.06 2.17 -2.52
N GLY A 142 9.07 3.45 -2.92
CA GLY A 142 10.30 4.21 -3.14
C GLY A 142 11.10 4.52 -1.87
N ALA A 143 10.45 4.58 -0.71
CA ALA A 143 11.09 4.92 0.55
C ALA A 143 11.59 3.70 1.35
N ILE A 144 10.78 2.64 1.44
CA ILE A 144 11.02 1.48 2.32
C ILE A 144 11.09 0.15 1.55
N GLY A 145 10.83 0.14 0.24
CA GLY A 145 10.95 -1.05 -0.62
C GLY A 145 9.86 -2.11 -0.45
N THR A 146 8.97 -1.97 0.54
CA THR A 146 7.88 -2.91 0.81
C THR A 146 6.59 -2.17 1.10
N VAL A 147 5.46 -2.73 0.68
CA VAL A 147 4.15 -2.14 0.89
C VAL A 147 3.07 -3.21 0.91
N CYS A 148 2.06 -3.00 1.74
CA CYS A 148 0.83 -3.78 1.75
C CYS A 148 -0.32 -2.78 1.66
N THR A 149 -1.13 -2.88 0.60
CA THR A 149 -2.30 -2.05 0.42
C THR A 149 -3.55 -2.91 0.37
N GLN A 150 -4.58 -2.42 1.03
CA GLN A 150 -5.92 -2.99 0.98
C GLN A 150 -6.77 -2.01 0.17
N VAL A 151 -7.27 -2.50 -0.96
CA VAL A 151 -8.09 -1.74 -1.92
C VAL A 151 -9.55 -2.15 -1.75
#